data_AF-A0A2W5T6E6-F1
#
_entry.id   AF-A0A2W5T6E6-F1
#
_cell.length_a   1.000
_cell.length_b   1.000
_cell.length_c   1.000
_cell.angle_alpha   90.00
_cell.angle_beta   90.00
_cell.angle_gamma   90.00
#
_symmetry.space_group_name_H-M   'P 1'
#
loop_
_entity.id
_entity.type
_entity.pdbx_description
1 polymer ?
#
loop_
_entity_poly.entity_id
_entity_poly.type
_entity_poly.pdbx_seq_one_letter_code
_entity_poly.pdbx_strand_id
1 'polypeptide(L)'
;MKRTVKILCPSCERLLTLGAFRLEGSTLVVTCVGCGVESRAEQPAAAAVAPSFAGSRPVSQAPRVSLASTEGGSNVVVLRTAGHDAVAKAAAAADDAPFAVPDNVCPRCIAPRAAAAACPHCGISFERYEASMTMPPKWLRDDWVALLRDWGNEAKHTMVRRKAQQLDALAAVGRLYRLRLATVPEDPFAHEGRAEILRLAAVTISLARPGEDHELTMSPRRRNAILGLGGFAIFVVLFLALRMLLS
;
A
#
# COMPACT_ATOMS: atom_id res chain seq x y z
N MET A 1 -4.37 29.78 9.27
CA MET A 1 -3.96 28.36 9.13
C MET A 1 -2.62 28.30 8.41
N LYS A 2 -1.54 27.83 9.06
CA LYS A 2 -0.23 27.64 8.40
C LYS A 2 -0.29 26.37 7.55
N ARG A 3 -0.13 26.48 6.23
CA ARG A 3 0.02 25.31 5.34
C ARG A 3 1.44 24.75 5.52
N THR A 4 1.55 23.56 6.10
CA THR A 4 2.81 22.83 6.19
C THR A 4 3.06 22.09 4.88
N VAL A 5 4.19 22.36 4.24
CA VAL A 5 4.62 21.66 3.02
C VAL A 5 5.20 20.29 3.43
N LYS A 6 4.70 19.22 2.81
CA LYS A 6 5.19 17.84 3.01
C LYS A 6 5.90 17.37 1.74
N ILE A 7 7.01 16.67 1.90
CA ILE A 7 7.82 16.12 0.79
C ILE A 7 7.94 14.60 0.98
N LEU A 8 7.87 13.84 -0.12
CA LEU A 8 8.11 12.40 -0.13
C LEU A 8 9.62 12.14 -0.27
N CYS A 9 10.22 11.50 0.74
CA CYS A 9 11.62 11.08 0.65
C CYS A 9 11.76 9.82 -0.22
N PRO A 10 12.58 9.82 -1.28
CA PRO A 10 12.74 8.65 -2.16
C PRO A 10 13.38 7.45 -1.46
N SER A 11 14.25 7.66 -0.47
CA SER A 11 14.88 6.55 0.27
C SER A 11 13.96 5.94 1.33
N CYS A 12 13.13 6.74 1.98
CA CYS A 12 12.24 6.25 3.04
C CYS A 12 10.82 5.93 2.58
N GLU A 13 10.44 6.32 1.36
CA GLU A 13 9.08 6.26 0.82
C GLU A 13 8.02 6.84 1.81
N ARG A 14 8.38 7.87 2.57
CA ARG A 14 7.52 8.52 3.59
C ARG A 14 7.38 10.01 3.36
N LEU A 15 6.18 10.53 3.64
CA LEU A 15 5.89 11.96 3.69
C LEU A 15 6.45 12.57 4.97
N LEU A 16 7.35 13.53 4.81
CA LEU A 16 8.03 14.21 5.91
C LEU A 16 7.71 15.70 5.88
N THR A 17 7.61 16.31 7.05
CA THR A 17 7.65 17.77 7.21
C THR A 17 9.07 18.28 6.97
N LEU A 18 9.22 19.32 6.16
CA LEU A 18 10.48 20.01 5.91
C LEU A 18 11.12 20.45 7.24
N GLY A 19 12.23 19.82 7.62
CA GLY A 19 13.01 20.20 8.81
C GLY A 19 14.07 21.25 8.48
N ALA A 20 14.88 20.98 7.44
CA ALA A 20 15.90 21.89 6.93
C ALA A 20 15.95 21.79 5.39
N PHE A 21 16.12 22.92 4.72
CA PHE A 21 16.35 22.99 3.28
C PHE A 21 17.41 24.04 2.99
N ARG A 22 18.14 23.85 1.90
CA ARG A 22 19.06 24.85 1.35
C ARG A 22 18.86 24.97 -0.15
N LEU A 23 19.14 26.16 -0.67
CA LEU A 23 19.11 26.44 -2.10
C LEU A 23 20.56 26.51 -2.59
N GLU A 24 20.92 25.64 -3.53
CA GLU A 24 22.19 25.67 -4.24
C GLU A 24 21.91 26.09 -5.69
N GLY A 25 22.04 27.40 -5.98
CA GLY A 25 21.61 27.97 -7.27
C GLY A 25 20.09 27.86 -7.45
N SER A 26 19.65 27.16 -8.49
CA SER A 26 18.24 26.85 -8.79
C SER A 26 17.77 25.48 -8.25
N THR A 27 18.63 24.78 -7.51
CA THR A 27 18.33 23.45 -6.98
C THR A 27 17.94 23.53 -5.51
N LEU A 28 16.74 23.02 -5.18
CA LEU A 28 16.32 22.83 -3.80
C LEU A 28 16.93 21.52 -3.27
N VAL A 29 17.78 21.64 -2.24
CA VAL A 29 18.34 20.48 -1.53
C VAL A 29 17.62 20.33 -0.19
N VAL A 30 16.96 19.19 -0.01
CA VAL A 30 16.22 18.86 1.22
C VAL A 30 16.88 17.67 1.90
N THR A 31 17.23 17.83 3.17
CA THR A 31 17.78 16.74 3.98
C THR A 31 16.64 16.03 4.72
N CYS A 32 16.53 14.72 4.52
CA CYS A 32 15.54 13.90 5.22
C CYS A 32 15.85 13.83 6.73
N VAL A 33 14.93 14.27 7.59
CA VAL A 33 15.07 14.17 9.05
C VAL A 33 15.11 12.73 9.57
N GLY A 34 14.62 11.76 8.79
CA GLY A 34 14.59 10.35 9.17
C GLY A 34 15.85 9.59 8.84
N CYS A 35 16.38 9.72 7.62
CA CYS A 35 17.53 8.95 7.14
C CYS A 35 18.79 9.77 6.83
N GLY A 36 18.72 11.11 6.87
CA GLY A 36 19.85 11.99 6.55
C GLY A 36 20.18 12.11 5.06
N VAL A 37 19.53 11.35 4.17
CA VAL A 37 19.77 11.43 2.72
C VAL A 37 19.29 12.78 2.18
N GLU A 38 20.11 13.39 1.32
CA GLU A 38 19.80 14.62 0.61
C GLU A 38 19.04 14.33 -0.68
N SER A 39 17.90 15.00 -0.88
CA SER A 39 17.12 14.94 -2.12
C SER A 39 17.22 16.28 -2.84
N ARG A 40 17.52 16.23 -4.14
CA ARG A 40 17.65 17.40 -5.01
C ARG A 40 16.42 17.50 -5.90
N ALA A 41 15.72 18.64 -5.84
CA ALA A 41 14.64 18.97 -6.75
C ALA A 41 15.05 20.21 -7.55
N GLU A 42 15.23 20.03 -8.85
CA GLU A 42 15.47 21.14 -9.76
C GLU A 42 14.12 21.82 -10.03
N GLN A 43 14.03 23.12 -9.76
CA GLN A 43 12.80 23.85 -10.04
C GLN A 43 12.63 23.89 -11.57
N PRO A 44 11.57 23.31 -12.14
CA PRO A 44 11.34 23.42 -13.58
C PRO A 44 11.22 24.91 -13.88
N ALA A 45 12.12 25.42 -14.72
CA ALA A 45 12.15 26.82 -15.11
C ALA A 45 10.74 27.17 -15.60
N ALA A 46 10.08 28.07 -14.88
CA ALA A 46 8.76 28.53 -15.25
C ALA A 46 8.86 29.12 -16.65
N ALA A 47 8.37 28.38 -17.65
CA ALA A 47 8.18 28.90 -18.98
C ALA A 47 7.27 30.13 -18.84
N ALA A 48 7.81 31.31 -19.12
CA ALA A 48 7.09 32.57 -19.06
C ALA A 48 5.94 32.52 -20.08
N VAL A 49 4.74 32.18 -19.61
CA VAL A 49 3.51 32.28 -20.39
C VAL A 49 3.12 33.76 -20.38
N ALA A 50 3.48 34.48 -21.44
CA ALA A 50 2.93 35.79 -21.73
C ALA A 50 1.46 35.66 -22.16
N PRO A 51 0.53 36.51 -21.67
CA PRO A 51 -0.84 36.51 -22.14
C PRO A 51 -0.93 37.24 -23.47
N SER A 52 -1.07 36.51 -24.59
CA SER A 52 -1.33 37.09 -25.91
C SER A 52 -2.78 36.85 -26.30
N PHE A 53 -3.59 37.91 -26.18
CA PHE A 53 -4.93 38.01 -26.79
C PHE A 53 -4.76 38.42 -28.26
N ALA A 54 -4.91 37.47 -29.18
CA ALA A 54 -5.37 37.72 -30.55
C ALA A 54 -5.71 36.40 -31.23
N GLY A 55 -6.95 36.29 -31.72
CA GLY A 55 -7.46 35.12 -32.40
C GLY A 55 -6.68 34.80 -33.67
N SER A 56 -6.38 33.52 -33.84
CA SER A 56 -6.26 32.78 -35.10
C SER A 56 -5.88 31.35 -34.70
N ARG A 57 -6.72 30.37 -35.03
CA ARG A 57 -6.47 28.94 -34.83
C ARG A 57 -5.13 28.56 -35.47
N PRO A 58 -4.12 28.08 -34.73
CA PRO A 58 -3.02 27.33 -35.30
C PRO A 58 -3.27 25.85 -35.09
N VAL A 59 -3.12 25.08 -36.16
CA VAL A 59 -3.09 23.62 -36.13
C VAL A 59 -2.03 23.18 -35.12
N SER A 60 -2.48 22.50 -34.05
CA SER A 60 -1.64 21.97 -32.98
C SER A 60 -0.66 20.94 -33.56
N GLN A 61 0.54 21.38 -33.91
CA GLN A 61 1.65 20.49 -34.22
C GLN A 61 2.10 19.82 -32.92
N ALA A 62 1.78 18.53 -32.80
CA ALA A 62 2.33 17.69 -31.77
C ALA A 62 3.88 17.71 -31.84
N PRO A 63 4.58 17.62 -30.69
CA PRO A 63 6.03 17.45 -30.69
C PRO A 63 6.37 16.14 -31.39
N ARG A 64 6.84 16.25 -32.65
CA ARG A 64 7.50 15.15 -33.34
C ARG A 64 8.82 14.94 -32.62
N VAL A 65 8.87 13.91 -31.78
CA VAL A 65 10.13 13.31 -31.35
C VAL A 65 10.81 12.83 -32.61
N SER A 66 11.80 13.60 -33.09
CA SER A 66 12.73 13.14 -34.11
C SER A 66 13.55 12.01 -33.52
N LEU A 67 13.02 10.79 -33.64
CA LEU A 67 13.81 9.57 -33.64
C LEU A 67 14.69 9.67 -34.87
N ALA A 68 15.96 10.02 -34.67
CA ALA A 68 16.97 9.83 -35.70
C ALA A 68 17.02 8.33 -36.02
N SER A 69 16.41 7.96 -37.15
CA SER A 69 16.58 6.66 -37.78
C SER A 69 18.04 6.50 -38.14
N THR A 70 18.80 5.82 -37.30
CA THR A 70 20.00 5.11 -37.74
C THR A 70 19.52 3.83 -38.42
N GLU A 71 19.55 3.83 -39.75
CA GLU A 71 19.30 2.68 -40.59
C GLU A 71 20.23 1.51 -40.20
N GLY A 72 19.66 0.30 -40.08
CA GLY A 72 20.40 -0.95 -40.26
C GLY A 72 20.74 -1.78 -39.01
N GLY A 73 20.46 -1.31 -37.80
CA GLY A 73 20.69 -2.11 -36.58
C GLY A 73 19.38 -2.51 -35.91
N SER A 74 18.90 -3.73 -36.16
CA SER A 74 17.86 -4.34 -35.32
C SER A 74 18.45 -4.58 -33.93
N ASN A 75 18.41 -3.54 -33.08
CA ASN A 75 18.69 -3.67 -31.66
C ASN A 75 17.48 -4.37 -31.03
N VAL A 76 17.39 -5.69 -31.22
CA VAL A 76 16.61 -6.56 -30.34
C VAL A 76 17.31 -6.51 -28.99
N VAL A 77 16.98 -5.48 -28.21
CA VAL A 77 17.25 -5.49 -26.78
C VAL A 77 16.42 -6.65 -26.25
N VAL A 78 17.05 -7.80 -26.08
CA VAL A 78 16.43 -8.97 -25.43
C VAL A 78 15.99 -8.48 -24.06
N LEU A 79 14.69 -8.18 -23.93
CA LEU A 79 14.08 -7.77 -22.68
C LEU A 79 14.03 -9.00 -21.74
N ARG A 80 15.17 -9.19 -21.09
CA ARG A 80 15.39 -9.70 -19.73
C ARG A 80 14.96 -11.14 -19.42
N THR A 81 15.99 -11.97 -19.25
CA THR A 81 16.03 -13.18 -18.42
C THR A 81 15.53 -12.98 -16.97
N ALA A 82 15.49 -11.73 -16.47
CA ALA A 82 15.04 -11.42 -15.11
C ALA A 82 13.60 -11.90 -14.82
N GLY A 83 12.72 -11.87 -15.82
CA GLY A 83 11.37 -12.42 -15.67
C GLY A 83 11.34 -13.93 -15.50
N HIS A 84 12.22 -14.66 -16.19
CA HIS A 84 12.26 -16.12 -16.16
C HIS A 84 12.75 -16.66 -14.80
N ASP A 85 13.81 -16.05 -14.23
CA ASP A 85 14.29 -16.42 -12.90
C ASP A 85 13.24 -16.12 -11.82
N ALA A 86 12.55 -14.98 -11.91
CA ALA A 86 11.46 -14.65 -11.01
C ALA A 86 10.32 -15.68 -11.11
N VAL A 87 9.91 -16.09 -12.31
CA VAL A 87 8.87 -17.12 -12.49
C VAL A 87 9.30 -18.48 -11.92
N ALA A 88 10.54 -18.92 -12.18
CA ALA A 88 11.05 -20.19 -11.65
C ALA A 88 11.10 -20.18 -10.11
N LYS A 89 11.62 -19.11 -9.51
CA LYS A 89 11.62 -18.93 -8.05
C LYS A 89 10.22 -18.81 -7.46
N ALA A 90 9.23 -18.37 -8.24
CA ALA A 90 7.84 -18.29 -7.78
C ALA A 90 7.20 -19.67 -7.71
N ALA A 91 7.41 -20.47 -8.75
CA ALA A 91 6.96 -21.86 -8.78
C ALA A 91 7.57 -22.65 -7.61
N ALA A 92 8.88 -22.55 -7.37
CA ALA A 92 9.53 -23.22 -6.23
C ALA A 92 8.95 -22.79 -4.88
N ALA A 93 8.73 -21.47 -4.68
CA ALA A 93 8.12 -20.96 -3.46
C ALA A 93 6.68 -21.43 -3.26
N ALA A 94 5.95 -21.77 -4.33
CA ALA A 94 4.59 -22.30 -4.24
C ALA A 94 4.54 -23.68 -3.57
N ASP A 95 5.58 -24.49 -3.77
CA ASP A 95 5.63 -25.87 -3.31
C ASP A 95 6.26 -26.01 -1.91
N ASP A 96 7.27 -25.20 -1.59
CA ASP A 96 7.98 -25.31 -0.30
C ASP A 96 7.28 -24.57 0.84
N ALA A 97 7.18 -23.24 0.75
CA ALA A 97 6.71 -22.40 1.85
C ALA A 97 6.22 -21.02 1.35
N PRO A 98 5.02 -20.94 0.73
CA PRO A 98 4.52 -19.74 0.04
C PRO A 98 4.30 -18.52 0.95
N PHE A 99 4.31 -18.72 2.28
CA PHE A 99 4.10 -17.70 3.29
C PHE A 99 5.26 -17.60 4.30
N ALA A 100 6.39 -18.29 4.06
CA ALA A 100 7.56 -18.19 4.92
C ALA A 100 8.12 -16.77 4.90
N VAL A 101 8.39 -16.22 6.09
CA VAL A 101 8.98 -14.90 6.26
C VAL A 101 10.48 -15.05 6.46
N PRO A 102 11.33 -14.37 5.67
CA PRO A 102 12.77 -14.34 5.93
C PRO A 102 13.12 -13.78 7.32
N ASP A 103 14.13 -14.33 7.99
CA ASP A 103 14.49 -13.96 9.37
C ASP A 103 14.98 -12.51 9.52
N ASN A 104 15.45 -11.92 8.42
CA ASN A 104 15.98 -10.55 8.33
C ASN A 104 14.88 -9.48 8.15
N VAL A 105 13.59 -9.84 8.14
CA VAL A 105 12.48 -8.88 8.05
C VAL A 105 11.45 -9.08 9.16
N CYS A 106 10.70 -8.03 9.47
CA CYS A 106 9.63 -8.09 10.44
C CYS A 106 8.46 -8.93 9.90
N PRO A 107 7.94 -9.91 10.66
CA PRO A 107 6.90 -10.81 10.14
C PRO A 107 5.53 -10.14 9.98
N ARG A 108 5.27 -8.99 10.61
CA ARG A 108 4.01 -8.25 10.41
C ARG A 108 4.07 -7.30 9.22
N CYS A 109 5.05 -6.38 9.19
CA CYS A 109 5.10 -5.32 8.19
C CYS A 109 6.10 -5.53 7.06
N ILE A 110 6.94 -6.57 7.13
CA ILE A 110 8.00 -6.90 6.14
C ILE A 110 9.08 -5.79 6.02
N ALA A 111 9.21 -4.93 7.03
CA ALA A 111 10.33 -3.98 7.09
C ALA A 111 11.63 -4.70 7.51
N PRO A 112 12.82 -4.21 7.12
CA PRO A 112 14.09 -4.75 7.59
C PRO A 112 14.14 -4.88 9.11
N ARG A 113 14.64 -6.02 9.61
CA ARG A 113 14.67 -6.32 11.03
C ARG A 113 15.87 -5.64 11.69
N ALA A 114 15.59 -4.79 12.68
CA ALA A 114 16.61 -4.25 13.59
C ALA A 114 16.90 -5.25 14.72
N ALA A 115 18.04 -5.11 15.40
CA ALA A 115 18.44 -5.92 16.55
C ALA A 115 17.63 -5.63 17.85
N ALA A 116 16.46 -4.99 17.73
CA ALA A 116 15.59 -4.66 18.85
C ALA A 116 14.59 -5.79 19.15
N ALA A 117 14.09 -5.86 20.39
CA ALA A 117 13.05 -6.82 20.79
C ALA A 117 11.67 -6.56 20.15
N ALA A 118 11.47 -5.38 19.58
CA ALA A 118 10.26 -4.99 18.86
C ALA A 118 10.59 -4.29 17.54
N CYS A 119 9.68 -4.40 16.57
CA CYS A 119 9.84 -3.74 15.28
C CYS A 119 9.66 -2.21 15.41
N PRO A 120 10.61 -1.38 14.96
CA PRO A 120 10.49 0.09 15.03
C PRO A 120 9.43 0.67 14.09
N HIS A 121 8.96 -0.11 13.10
CA HIS A 121 8.00 0.35 12.09
C HIS A 121 6.55 0.10 12.47
N CYS A 122 6.26 -1.06 13.07
CA CYS A 122 4.88 -1.45 13.41
C CYS A 122 4.66 -1.73 14.91
N GLY A 123 5.71 -1.66 15.73
CA GLY A 123 5.64 -1.83 17.18
C GLY A 123 5.40 -3.27 17.66
N ILE A 124 5.43 -4.27 16.77
CA ILE A 124 5.22 -5.65 17.20
C ILE A 124 6.40 -6.18 18.01
N SER A 125 6.12 -6.78 19.16
CA SER A 125 7.10 -7.57 19.93
C SER A 125 7.38 -8.88 19.19
N PHE A 126 8.66 -9.19 18.96
CA PHE A 126 9.04 -10.43 18.26
C PHE A 126 8.81 -11.68 19.11
N GLU A 127 8.88 -11.56 20.44
CA GLU A 127 8.64 -12.66 21.38
C GLU A 127 7.17 -13.07 21.42
N ARG A 128 6.26 -12.09 21.35
CA ARG A 128 4.80 -12.34 21.40
C ARG A 128 4.18 -12.56 20.01
N TYR A 129 5.00 -12.69 18.98
CA TYR A 129 4.50 -12.84 17.63
C TYR A 129 4.04 -14.28 17.38
N GLU A 130 2.79 -14.43 16.95
CA GLU A 130 2.27 -15.71 16.46
C GLU A 130 2.03 -15.64 14.95
N ALA A 131 2.47 -16.67 14.22
CA ALA A 131 2.30 -16.74 12.77
C ALA A 131 0.82 -16.70 12.31
N SER A 132 -0.09 -17.19 13.15
CA SER A 132 -1.54 -17.14 12.95
C SER A 132 -2.06 -15.71 12.76
N MET A 133 -1.44 -14.69 13.39
CA MET A 133 -1.90 -13.31 13.35
C MET A 133 -1.73 -12.62 11.99
N THR A 134 -0.83 -13.13 11.14
CA THR A 134 -0.57 -12.56 9.80
C THR A 134 -0.96 -13.50 8.67
N MET A 135 -1.53 -14.66 9.02
CA MET A 135 -1.95 -15.65 8.06
C MET A 135 -3.11 -15.08 7.21
N PRO A 136 -2.99 -15.07 5.86
CA PRO A 136 -4.07 -14.61 4.99
C PRO A 136 -5.32 -15.48 5.16
N PRO A 137 -6.53 -14.96 4.85
CA PRO A 137 -7.74 -15.79 4.82
C PRO A 137 -7.60 -16.93 3.81
N LYS A 138 -8.27 -18.06 4.06
CA LYS A 138 -8.07 -19.30 3.29
C LYS A 138 -8.17 -19.10 1.78
N TRP A 139 -9.20 -18.41 1.31
CA TRP A 139 -9.40 -18.15 -0.12
C TRP A 139 -8.20 -17.44 -0.76
N LEU A 140 -7.58 -16.50 -0.04
CA LEU A 140 -6.43 -15.76 -0.55
C LEU A 140 -5.18 -16.63 -0.54
N ARG A 141 -5.04 -17.54 0.43
CA ARG A 141 -3.94 -18.49 0.43
C ARG A 141 -4.00 -19.40 -0.79
N ASP A 142 -5.17 -19.97 -1.05
CA ASP A 142 -5.39 -20.88 -2.18
C ASP A 142 -5.15 -20.16 -3.52
N ASP A 143 -5.72 -18.97 -3.70
CA ASP A 143 -5.53 -18.15 -4.91
C ASP A 143 -4.07 -17.68 -5.06
N TRP A 144 -3.38 -17.35 -3.96
CA TRP A 144 -1.99 -16.91 -4.01
C TRP A 144 -1.03 -18.05 -4.38
N VAL A 145 -1.24 -19.26 -3.84
CA VAL A 145 -0.47 -20.44 -4.25
C VAL A 145 -0.69 -20.75 -5.73
N ALA A 146 -1.93 -20.67 -6.21
CA ALA A 146 -2.24 -20.82 -7.63
C ALA A 146 -1.61 -19.73 -8.50
N LEU A 147 -1.48 -18.50 -7.98
CA LEU A 147 -0.78 -17.40 -8.65
C LEU A 147 0.73 -17.65 -8.73
N LEU A 148 1.37 -18.13 -7.65
CA LEU A 148 2.81 -18.40 -7.64
C LEU A 148 3.22 -19.47 -8.65
N ARG A 149 2.37 -20.47 -8.90
CA ARG A 149 2.59 -21.49 -9.95
C ARG A 149 2.57 -20.91 -11.37
N ASP A 150 1.83 -19.83 -11.57
CA ASP A 150 1.64 -19.16 -12.86
C ASP A 150 2.02 -17.67 -12.75
N TRP A 151 3.16 -17.39 -12.12
CA TRP A 151 3.55 -16.04 -11.72
C TRP A 151 3.70 -15.05 -12.89
N GLY A 152 4.06 -15.54 -14.08
CA GLY A 152 4.13 -14.70 -15.28
C GLY A 152 2.76 -14.32 -15.87
N ASN A 153 1.65 -14.80 -15.30
CA ASN A 153 0.32 -14.60 -15.86
C ASN A 153 -0.36 -13.34 -15.30
N GLU A 154 -0.24 -12.23 -16.02
CA GLU A 154 -0.81 -10.93 -15.64
C GLU A 154 -2.33 -10.97 -15.39
N ALA A 155 -3.07 -11.81 -16.13
CA ALA A 155 -4.51 -11.97 -15.91
C ALA A 155 -4.81 -12.55 -14.52
N LYS A 156 -4.01 -13.51 -14.04
CA LYS A 156 -4.15 -14.07 -12.68
C LYS A 156 -3.81 -13.05 -11.60
N HIS A 157 -2.78 -12.22 -11.81
CA HIS A 157 -2.49 -11.09 -10.91
C HIS A 157 -3.71 -10.17 -10.79
N THR A 158 -4.30 -9.80 -11.93
CA THR A 158 -5.48 -8.92 -11.99
C THR A 158 -6.71 -9.55 -11.31
N MET A 159 -6.93 -10.86 -11.49
CA MET A 159 -8.01 -11.59 -10.81
C MET A 159 -7.87 -11.55 -9.28
N VAL A 160 -6.67 -11.85 -8.75
CA VAL A 160 -6.41 -11.82 -7.30
C VAL A 160 -6.64 -10.41 -6.74
N ARG A 161 -6.12 -9.37 -7.40
CA ARG A 161 -6.30 -7.97 -6.98
C ARG A 161 -7.77 -7.55 -6.96
N ARG A 162 -8.53 -7.87 -8.03
CA ARG A 162 -9.95 -7.56 -8.13
C ARG A 162 -10.76 -8.25 -7.03
N LYS A 163 -10.52 -9.54 -6.79
CA LYS A 163 -11.20 -10.30 -5.72
C LYS A 163 -10.84 -9.76 -4.34
N ALA A 164 -9.57 -9.40 -4.11
CA ALA A 164 -9.14 -8.77 -2.87
C ALA A 164 -9.76 -7.39 -2.64
N GLN A 165 -9.98 -6.60 -3.70
CA GLN A 165 -10.72 -5.34 -3.59
C GLN A 165 -12.19 -5.58 -3.19
N GLN A 166 -12.84 -6.59 -3.78
CA GLN A 166 -14.23 -6.94 -3.47
C GLN A 166 -14.41 -7.47 -2.03
N LEU A 167 -13.38 -8.10 -1.47
CA LEU A 167 -13.39 -8.72 -0.14
C LEU A 167 -12.62 -7.93 0.92
N ASP A 168 -12.29 -6.66 0.65
CA ASP A 168 -11.52 -5.77 1.54
C ASP A 168 -10.20 -6.37 2.08
N ALA A 169 -9.48 -7.08 1.22
CA ALA A 169 -8.25 -7.80 1.54
C ALA A 169 -7.01 -7.24 0.81
N LEU A 170 -7.08 -6.02 0.26
CA LEU A 170 -5.96 -5.39 -0.46
C LEU A 170 -4.70 -5.28 0.40
N ALA A 171 -4.83 -5.00 1.70
CA ALA A 171 -3.70 -4.93 2.62
C ALA A 171 -2.98 -6.28 2.77
N ALA A 172 -3.74 -7.39 2.80
CA ALA A 172 -3.18 -8.74 2.86
C ALA A 172 -2.41 -9.08 1.57
N VAL A 173 -2.99 -8.79 0.40
CA VAL A 173 -2.30 -8.98 -0.90
C VAL A 173 -1.05 -8.12 -1.00
N GLY A 174 -1.12 -6.84 -0.59
CA GLY A 174 0.04 -5.95 -0.58
C GLY A 174 1.14 -6.41 0.38
N ARG A 175 0.81 -7.14 1.46
CA ARG A 175 1.81 -7.81 2.30
C ARG A 175 2.46 -8.98 1.55
N LEU A 176 1.69 -9.79 0.82
CA LEU A 176 2.22 -10.94 0.08
C LEU A 176 3.19 -10.53 -1.05
N TYR A 177 2.89 -9.45 -1.78
CA TYR A 177 3.84 -8.90 -2.76
C TYR A 177 5.13 -8.38 -2.10
N ARG A 178 5.03 -7.71 -0.94
CA ARG A 178 6.22 -7.27 -0.19
C ARG A 178 7.03 -8.44 0.35
N LEU A 179 6.36 -9.50 0.80
CA LEU A 179 7.01 -10.73 1.21
C LEU A 179 7.81 -11.34 0.06
N ARG A 180 7.22 -11.38 -1.13
CA ARG A 180 7.91 -11.83 -2.34
C ARG A 180 9.14 -10.99 -2.65
N LEU A 181 9.03 -9.67 -2.57
CA LEU A 181 10.15 -8.74 -2.78
C LEU A 181 11.26 -8.89 -1.72
N ALA A 182 10.93 -9.32 -0.50
CA ALA A 182 11.94 -9.60 0.52
C ALA A 182 12.80 -10.83 0.15
N THR A 183 12.23 -11.82 -0.53
CA THR A 183 12.94 -13.02 -1.00
C THR A 183 13.60 -12.82 -2.36
N VAL A 184 12.94 -12.11 -3.27
CA VAL A 184 13.41 -11.84 -4.65
C VAL A 184 13.26 -10.34 -4.94
N PRO A 185 14.25 -9.51 -4.58
CA PRO A 185 14.15 -8.05 -4.68
C PRO A 185 13.95 -7.51 -6.10
N GLU A 186 14.42 -8.24 -7.11
CA GLU A 186 14.37 -7.84 -8.53
C GLU A 186 13.14 -8.42 -9.27
N ASP A 187 12.14 -8.94 -8.55
CA ASP A 187 10.94 -9.53 -9.16
C ASP A 187 10.03 -8.46 -9.79
N PRO A 188 9.96 -8.35 -11.14
CA PRO A 188 9.25 -7.26 -11.79
C PRO A 188 7.74 -7.33 -11.55
N PHE A 189 7.17 -8.54 -11.52
CA PHE A 189 5.74 -8.76 -11.30
C PHE A 189 5.35 -8.41 -9.86
N ALA A 190 6.24 -8.65 -8.89
CA ALA A 190 6.00 -8.27 -7.51
C ALA A 190 6.01 -6.76 -7.31
N HIS A 191 6.94 -6.04 -7.96
CA HIS A 191 6.99 -4.57 -7.94
C HIS A 191 5.73 -3.96 -8.56
N GLU A 192 5.34 -4.43 -9.74
CA GLU A 192 4.12 -3.98 -10.41
C GLU A 192 2.87 -4.29 -9.58
N GLY A 193 2.78 -5.51 -9.06
CA GLY A 193 1.69 -5.92 -8.17
C GLY A 193 1.57 -5.04 -6.94
N ARG A 194 2.70 -4.70 -6.30
CA ARG A 194 2.75 -3.77 -5.15
C ARG A 194 2.30 -2.36 -5.55
N ALA A 195 2.81 -1.82 -6.65
CA ALA A 195 2.47 -0.48 -7.12
C ALA A 195 0.97 -0.37 -7.42
N GLU A 196 0.39 -1.38 -8.05
CA GLU A 196 -1.04 -1.42 -8.36
C GLU A 196 -1.91 -1.50 -7.10
N ILE A 197 -1.51 -2.30 -6.10
CA ILE A 197 -2.22 -2.32 -4.81
C ILE A 197 -2.21 -0.94 -4.13
N LEU A 198 -1.08 -0.23 -4.17
CA LEU A 198 -0.98 1.14 -3.62
C LEU A 198 -1.88 2.12 -4.39
N ARG A 199 -1.94 2.01 -5.72
CA ARG A 199 -2.82 2.81 -6.56
C ARG A 199 -4.29 2.58 -6.21
N LEU A 200 -4.71 1.31 -6.11
CA LEU A 200 -6.08 0.94 -5.73
C LEU A 200 -6.45 1.44 -4.33
N ALA A 201 -5.55 1.30 -3.36
CA ALA A 201 -5.77 1.80 -2.00
C ALA A 201 -5.91 3.32 -1.93
N ALA A 202 -5.15 4.07 -2.73
CA ALA A 202 -5.23 5.53 -2.77
C ALA A 202 -6.57 6.05 -3.34
N VAL A 203 -7.16 5.34 -4.32
CA VAL A 203 -8.46 5.69 -4.89
C VAL A 203 -9.58 5.54 -3.86
N THR A 204 -9.56 4.46 -3.07
CA THR A 204 -10.57 4.23 -2.02
C THR A 204 -10.58 5.35 -0.97
N ILE A 205 -9.41 5.85 -0.58
CA ILE A 205 -9.30 6.95 0.41
C ILE A 205 -9.89 8.25 -0.14
N SER A 206 -9.73 8.52 -1.44
CA SER A 206 -10.19 9.78 -2.05
C SER A 206 -11.70 9.87 -2.19
N LEU A 207 -12.40 8.73 -2.18
CA LEU A 207 -13.88 8.67 -2.25
C LEU A 207 -14.54 8.68 -0.87
N ALA A 208 -13.78 8.44 0.21
CA ALA A 208 -14.27 8.61 1.57
C ALA A 208 -14.46 10.11 1.83
N ARG A 209 -15.68 10.59 1.60
CA ARG A 209 -16.09 11.99 1.80
C ARG A 209 -15.81 12.40 3.26
N PRO A 210 -15.13 13.54 3.50
CA PRO A 210 -14.94 14.04 4.85
C PRO A 210 -16.30 14.59 5.32
N GLY A 211 -17.01 13.84 6.14
CA GLY A 211 -18.32 14.26 6.62
C GLY A 211 -19.13 13.20 7.38
N GLU A 212 -18.68 11.95 7.45
CA GLU A 212 -19.21 11.02 8.44
C GLU A 212 -18.24 10.96 9.61
N ASP A 213 -18.55 11.77 10.61
CA ASP A 213 -18.03 11.65 11.94
C ASP A 213 -18.18 10.18 12.34
N HIS A 214 -17.06 9.49 12.59
CA HIS A 214 -17.06 8.17 13.20
C HIS A 214 -17.55 8.31 14.66
N GLU A 215 -18.85 8.54 14.82
CA GLU A 215 -19.60 8.03 15.94
C GLU A 215 -19.44 6.51 15.86
N LEU A 216 -18.60 5.97 16.74
CA LEU A 216 -18.33 4.57 17.00
C LEU A 216 -19.49 3.66 16.55
N THR A 217 -19.43 3.18 15.31
CA THR A 217 -20.36 2.18 14.81
C THR A 217 -19.99 0.85 15.45
N MET A 218 -20.40 0.67 16.70
CA MET A 218 -20.62 -0.64 17.28
C MET A 218 -21.50 -1.42 16.30
N SER A 219 -21.08 -2.64 15.97
CA SER A 219 -21.82 -3.50 15.05
C SER A 219 -23.30 -3.60 15.46
N PRO A 220 -24.26 -3.61 14.53
CA PRO A 220 -25.69 -3.69 14.82
C PRO A 220 -26.07 -4.93 15.64
N ARG A 221 -25.24 -5.99 15.61
CA ARG A 221 -25.37 -7.16 16.49
C ARG A 221 -25.11 -6.89 17.97
N ARG A 222 -24.26 -5.92 18.34
CA ARG A 222 -24.02 -5.56 19.76
C ARG A 222 -25.06 -4.58 20.31
N ARG A 223 -25.67 -3.73 19.48
CA ARG A 223 -26.73 -2.81 19.91
C ARG A 223 -27.96 -3.56 20.44
N ASN A 224 -28.37 -4.64 19.79
CA ASN A 224 -29.54 -5.42 20.23
C ASN A 224 -29.28 -6.21 21.53
N ALA A 225 -28.03 -6.57 21.83
CA ALA A 225 -27.69 -7.30 23.04
C ALA A 225 -27.70 -6.40 24.30
N ILE A 226 -27.25 -5.15 24.19
CA ILE A 226 -27.18 -4.22 25.32
C ILE A 226 -28.58 -3.67 25.68
N LEU A 227 -29.43 -3.40 24.68
CA LEU A 227 -30.83 -3.02 24.91
C LEU A 227 -31.65 -4.16 25.54
N GLY A 228 -31.39 -5.42 25.15
CA GLY A 228 -32.08 -6.58 25.72
C GLY A 228 -31.75 -6.81 27.20
N LEU A 229 -30.47 -6.69 27.59
CA LEU A 229 -30.05 -6.96 28.96
C LEU A 229 -30.52 -5.88 29.94
N GLY A 230 -30.47 -4.60 29.53
CA GLY A 230 -30.97 -3.49 30.34
C GLY A 230 -32.50 -3.54 30.53
N GLY A 231 -33.25 -3.85 29.47
CA GLY A 231 -34.70 -3.99 29.55
C GLY A 231 -35.13 -5.12 30.48
N PHE A 232 -34.46 -6.27 30.43
CA PHE A 232 -34.78 -7.42 31.30
C PHE A 232 -34.55 -7.11 32.78
N ALA A 233 -33.43 -6.47 33.13
CA ALA A 233 -33.14 -6.11 34.51
C ALA A 233 -34.19 -5.13 35.08
N ILE A 234 -34.58 -4.12 34.31
CA ILE A 234 -35.64 -3.17 34.70
C ILE A 234 -36.97 -3.90 34.89
N PHE A 235 -37.34 -4.80 33.98
CA PHE A 235 -38.60 -5.54 34.07
C PHE A 235 -38.66 -6.44 35.32
N VAL A 236 -37.56 -7.11 35.66
CA VAL A 236 -37.47 -7.93 36.88
C VAL A 236 -37.61 -7.07 38.14
N VAL A 237 -36.94 -5.93 38.21
CA VAL A 237 -37.04 -5.01 39.36
C VAL A 237 -38.47 -4.48 39.51
N LEU A 238 -39.10 -4.07 38.40
CA LEU A 238 -40.47 -3.53 38.40
C LEU A 238 -41.49 -4.60 38.81
N PHE A 239 -41.31 -5.84 38.35
CA PHE A 239 -42.15 -6.97 38.73
C PHE A 239 -42.02 -7.31 40.22
N LEU A 240 -40.80 -7.31 40.76
CA LEU A 240 -40.57 -7.55 42.20
C LEU A 240 -41.16 -6.43 43.07
N ALA A 241 -41.01 -5.17 42.66
CA ALA A 241 -41.60 -4.02 43.35
C ALA A 241 -43.14 -4.09 43.34
N LEU A 242 -43.75 -4.43 42.21
CA LEU A 242 -45.20 -4.57 42.11
C LEU A 242 -45.71 -5.69 43.02
N ARG A 243 -45.00 -6.83 43.07
CA ARG A 243 -45.36 -7.95 43.96
C ARG A 243 -45.31 -7.55 45.44
N MET A 244 -44.32 -6.76 45.85
CA MET A 244 -44.23 -6.27 47.24
C MET A 244 -45.35 -5.28 47.59
N LEU A 245 -45.85 -4.49 46.64
CA LEU A 245 -46.97 -3.56 46.86
C LEU A 245 -48.34 -4.27 46.94
N LEU A 246 -48.45 -5.46 46.36
CA LEU A 246 -49.69 -6.24 46.28
C LEU A 246 -49.81 -7.31 47.38
N SER A 247 -48.79 -7.49 48.22
CA SER A 247 -48.79 -8.44 49.35
C SER A 247 -48.96 -7.69 50.66
#